data_AF-K2E6P6-F1
#
_entry.id   AF-K2E6P6-F1
#
_cell.length_a   1.000
_cell.length_b   1.000
_cell.length_c   1.000
_cell.angle_alpha   90.00
_cell.angle_beta   90.00
_cell.angle_gamma   90.00
#
_symmetry.space_group_name_H-M   'P 1'
#
loop_
_entity.id
_entity.type
_entity.pdbx_description
1 polymer ?
#
loop_
_entity_poly.entity_id
_entity_poly.type
_entity_poly.pdbx_seq_one_letter_code
_entity_poly.pdbx_strand_id
1 'polypeptide(L)'
;MNIRKNYGFTLVELLIVIGLLGAIALIVISAINPIEQANRARDTKYKADSGQLVSAIDRYFVGQSAFPWTTFDSTSYPSADTAVTFANAQLEMYGLCSSLGCTGTGPTYDGVLIANNELKTEFRSRDFVKGTPTVPNQIWIGKATGSSESTYACFVPLSKSIRDKACTDGKVYTLSGSTRTPVTAGDPTCAGSHANWSNSPYQYVCLPE
;
A
#
# COMPACT_ATOMS: atom_id res chain seq x y z
N MET A 1 -0.32 -59.10 -31.59
CA MET A 1 -0.37 -57.89 -30.73
C MET A 1 0.74 -58.02 -29.69
N ASN A 2 1.92 -57.42 -29.91
CA ASN A 2 3.04 -57.52 -28.98
C ASN A 2 2.81 -56.59 -27.77
N ILE A 3 2.45 -57.17 -26.63
CA ILE A 3 2.32 -56.45 -25.36
C ILE A 3 3.74 -56.19 -24.83
N ARG A 4 4.18 -54.93 -24.88
CA ARG A 4 5.46 -54.50 -24.29
C ARG A 4 5.37 -54.63 -22.76
N LYS A 5 6.35 -55.29 -22.13
CA LYS A 5 6.47 -55.35 -20.67
C LYS A 5 6.84 -53.96 -20.15
N ASN A 6 5.93 -53.32 -19.43
CA ASN A 6 6.25 -52.13 -18.63
C ASN A 6 7.02 -52.59 -17.39
N TYR A 7 8.29 -52.20 -17.28
CA TYR A 7 9.06 -52.35 -16.06
C TYR A 7 8.52 -51.36 -15.02
N GLY A 8 7.92 -51.87 -13.95
CA GLY A 8 7.44 -51.05 -12.84
C GLY A 8 8.59 -50.55 -11.98
N PHE A 9 8.43 -49.36 -11.39
CA PHE A 9 9.37 -48.81 -10.42
C PHE A 9 9.51 -49.75 -9.21
N THR A 10 10.73 -49.89 -8.69
CA THR A 10 10.95 -50.62 -7.44
C THR A 10 10.49 -49.79 -6.24
N LEU A 11 10.03 -50.44 -5.17
CA LEU A 11 9.65 -49.76 -3.92
C LEU A 11 10.81 -48.94 -3.34
N VAL A 12 12.05 -49.42 -3.51
CA VAL A 12 13.26 -48.76 -3.02
C VAL A 12 13.55 -47.47 -3.79
N GLU A 13 13.40 -47.47 -5.11
CA GLU A 13 13.58 -46.26 -5.92
C GLU A 13 12.59 -45.17 -5.51
N LEU A 14 11.32 -45.53 -5.29
CA LEU A 14 10.32 -44.54 -4.88
C LEU A 14 10.61 -43.99 -3.47
N LEU A 15 11.11 -44.83 -2.56
CA LEU A 15 11.48 -44.43 -1.20
C LEU A 15 12.69 -43.46 -1.18
N ILE A 16 13.72 -43.72 -1.98
CA ILE A 16 14.87 -42.82 -2.09
C ILE A 16 14.44 -41.47 -2.69
N VAL A 17 13.56 -41.49 -3.70
CA VAL A 17 13.09 -40.25 -4.35
C VAL A 17 12.31 -39.37 -3.38
N ILE A 18 11.36 -39.93 -2.62
CA ILE A 18 10.62 -39.13 -1.64
C ILE A 18 11.53 -38.63 -0.51
N GLY A 19 12.53 -39.42 -0.11
CA GLY A 19 13.54 -39.00 0.87
C GLY A 19 14.38 -37.83 0.35
N LEU A 20 14.83 -37.90 -0.90
CA LEU A 20 15.61 -36.85 -1.55
C LEU A 20 14.78 -35.58 -1.77
N LEU A 21 13.54 -35.71 -2.26
CA LEU A 21 12.62 -34.58 -2.44
C LEU A 21 12.30 -33.89 -1.10
N GLY A 22 12.10 -34.67 -0.04
CA GLY A 22 11.91 -34.15 1.32
C GLY A 22 13.12 -33.35 1.81
N ALA A 23 14.33 -33.88 1.64
CA ALA A 23 15.56 -33.20 2.06
C ALA A 23 15.78 -31.87 1.30
N ILE A 24 15.58 -31.87 -0.03
CA ILE A 24 15.73 -30.65 -0.85
C ILE A 24 14.69 -29.60 -0.46
N ALA A 25 13.43 -29.99 -0.22
CA ALA A 25 12.37 -29.06 0.16
C ALA A 25 12.69 -28.31 1.47
N LEU A 26 13.23 -29.01 2.48
CA LEU A 26 13.62 -28.39 3.75
C LEU A 26 14.76 -27.37 3.58
N ILE A 27 15.74 -27.68 2.72
CA ILE A 27 16.85 -26.76 2.41
C ILE A 27 16.30 -25.49 1.74
N VAL A 28 15.44 -25.64 0.74
CA VAL A 28 14.88 -24.50 -0.01
C VAL A 28 14.03 -23.60 0.88
N ILE A 29 13.17 -24.17 1.74
CA ILE A 29 12.33 -23.40 2.66
C ILE A 29 13.18 -22.66 3.69
N SER A 30 14.28 -23.25 4.17
CA SER A 30 15.17 -22.56 5.12
C SER A 30 15.98 -21.42 4.47
N ALA A 31 16.24 -21.49 3.17
CA ALA A 31 16.93 -20.44 2.41
C ALA A 31 16.01 -19.25 2.04
N ILE A 32 14.70 -19.46 1.97
CA ILE A 32 13.72 -18.41 1.66
C ILE A 32 13.18 -17.82 2.96
N ASN A 33 13.12 -16.49 3.06
CA ASN A 33 12.34 -15.84 4.11
C ASN A 33 10.90 -15.60 3.59
N PRO A 34 9.93 -16.50 3.85
CA PRO A 34 8.57 -16.37 3.33
C PRO A 34 7.87 -15.10 3.83
N ILE A 35 8.21 -14.65 5.04
CA ILE A 35 7.64 -13.44 5.65
C ILE A 35 8.09 -12.21 4.85
N GLU A 36 9.38 -12.13 4.51
CA GLU A 36 9.90 -11.02 3.71
C GLU A 36 9.30 -11.00 2.29
N GLN A 37 9.07 -12.16 1.68
CA GLN A 37 8.41 -12.23 0.37
C GLN A 37 6.95 -11.75 0.44
N ALA A 38 6.20 -12.16 1.46
CA ALA A 38 4.83 -11.70 1.68
C ALA A 38 4.79 -10.18 1.90
N ASN A 39 5.70 -9.65 2.72
CA ASN A 39 5.82 -8.20 2.97
C ASN A 39 6.14 -7.43 1.68
N ARG A 40 7.04 -7.95 0.84
CA ARG A 40 7.39 -7.32 -0.44
C ARG A 40 6.22 -7.31 -1.42
N ALA A 41 5.46 -8.40 -1.50
CA ALA A 41 4.25 -8.46 -2.32
C ALA A 41 3.21 -7.45 -1.85
N ARG A 42 3.00 -7.35 -0.53
CA ARG A 42 2.11 -6.37 0.08
C ARG A 42 2.55 -4.95 -0.20
N ASP A 43 3.81 -4.60 -0.01
CA ASP A 43 4.29 -3.24 -0.27
C ASP A 43 4.21 -2.86 -1.75
N THR A 44 4.41 -3.81 -2.65
CA THR A 44 4.19 -3.61 -4.10
C THR A 44 2.73 -3.27 -4.39
N LYS A 45 1.79 -3.98 -3.74
CA LYS A 45 0.36 -3.68 -3.82
C LYS A 45 0.04 -2.29 -3.25
N TYR A 46 0.59 -1.92 -2.10
CA TYR A 46 0.37 -0.60 -1.50
C TYR A 46 0.95 0.53 -2.36
N LYS A 47 2.11 0.34 -2.99
CA LYS A 47 2.68 1.28 -3.95
C LYS A 47 1.75 1.48 -5.16
N ALA A 48 1.24 0.38 -5.73
CA ALA A 48 0.30 0.43 -6.85
C ALA A 48 -1.02 1.10 -6.45
N ASP A 49 -1.64 0.68 -5.35
CA ASP A 49 -2.91 1.22 -4.86
C ASP A 49 -2.77 2.72 -4.51
N SER A 50 -1.66 3.15 -3.91
CA SER A 50 -1.37 4.57 -3.62
C SER A 50 -1.28 5.40 -4.91
N GLY A 51 -0.57 4.91 -5.93
CA GLY A 51 -0.48 5.60 -7.22
C GLY A 51 -1.82 5.70 -7.95
N GLN A 52 -2.66 4.65 -7.86
CA GLN A 52 -4.01 4.66 -8.43
C GLN A 52 -4.94 5.63 -7.69
N LEU A 53 -4.84 5.73 -6.36
CA LEU A 53 -5.60 6.69 -5.55
C LEU A 53 -5.24 8.13 -5.92
N VAL A 54 -3.94 8.48 -5.95
CA VAL A 54 -3.50 9.82 -6.37
C VAL A 54 -4.00 10.12 -7.79
N SER A 55 -3.81 9.19 -8.72
CA SER A 55 -4.27 9.38 -10.10
C SER A 55 -5.80 9.55 -10.20
N ALA A 56 -6.58 8.88 -9.35
CA ALA A 56 -8.03 9.04 -9.31
C ALA A 56 -8.44 10.40 -8.76
N ILE A 57 -7.75 10.90 -7.73
CA ILE A 57 -7.94 12.23 -7.19
C ILE A 57 -7.61 13.30 -8.24
N ASP A 58 -6.51 13.13 -8.96
CA ASP A 58 -6.11 14.07 -10.02
C ASP A 58 -7.10 14.08 -11.18
N ARG A 59 -7.59 12.91 -11.62
CA ARG A 59 -8.64 12.85 -12.66
C ARG A 59 -9.94 13.48 -12.19
N TYR A 60 -10.35 13.24 -10.94
CA TYR A 60 -11.52 13.89 -10.36
C TYR A 60 -11.36 15.42 -10.37
N PHE A 61 -10.17 15.93 -10.01
CA PHE A 61 -9.89 17.36 -10.09
C PHE A 61 -10.00 17.90 -11.52
N VAL A 62 -9.49 17.16 -12.53
CA VAL A 62 -9.62 17.54 -13.94
C VAL A 62 -11.10 17.58 -14.38
N GLY A 63 -11.92 16.63 -13.92
CA GLY A 63 -13.34 16.57 -14.29
C GLY A 63 -14.23 17.57 -13.55
N GLN A 64 -13.97 17.80 -12.26
CA GLN A 64 -14.84 18.58 -11.37
C GLN A 64 -14.28 19.98 -11.03
N SER A 65 -13.05 20.30 -11.44
CA SER A 65 -12.32 21.51 -11.06
C SER A 65 -12.21 21.72 -9.53
N ALA A 66 -12.36 20.64 -8.77
CA ALA A 66 -12.32 20.63 -7.31
C ALA A 66 -11.82 19.27 -6.84
N PHE A 67 -11.09 19.25 -5.73
CA PHE A 67 -10.69 17.99 -5.11
C PHE A 67 -11.85 17.35 -4.32
N PRO A 68 -11.83 16.03 -4.07
CA PRO A 68 -12.86 15.36 -3.28
C PRO A 68 -13.12 16.02 -1.92
N TRP A 69 -12.07 16.49 -1.23
CA TRP A 69 -12.20 17.14 0.08
C TRP A 69 -12.83 18.54 0.00
N THR A 70 -12.63 19.27 -1.11
CA THR A 70 -13.30 20.55 -1.39
C THR A 70 -14.80 20.35 -1.58
N THR A 71 -15.20 19.26 -2.26
CA THR A 71 -16.62 18.93 -2.41
C THR A 71 -17.26 18.40 -1.13
N PHE A 72 -16.46 17.76 -0.27
CA PHE A 72 -16.88 17.28 1.04
C PHE A 72 -17.11 18.41 2.04
N ASP A 73 -16.17 19.35 2.16
CA ASP A 73 -16.26 20.50 3.06
C ASP A 73 -15.61 21.74 2.42
N SER A 74 -16.40 22.47 1.67
CA SER A 74 -15.98 23.73 1.05
C SER A 74 -15.69 24.85 2.05
N THR A 75 -16.11 24.73 3.30
CA THR A 75 -15.83 25.75 4.33
C THR A 75 -14.40 25.60 4.84
N SER A 76 -13.99 24.37 5.13
CA SER A 76 -12.62 24.07 5.60
C SER A 76 -11.62 23.97 4.44
N TYR A 77 -12.07 23.59 3.25
CA TYR A 77 -11.23 23.43 2.05
C TYR A 77 -11.75 24.26 0.86
N PRO A 78 -11.75 25.60 0.97
CA PRO A 78 -12.41 26.49 0.00
C PRO A 78 -11.75 26.54 -1.37
N SER A 79 -10.53 26.02 -1.53
CA SER A 79 -9.79 26.09 -2.78
C SER A 79 -8.85 24.90 -2.98
N ALA A 80 -8.39 24.72 -4.22
CA ALA A 80 -7.35 23.75 -4.57
C ALA A 80 -6.01 24.03 -3.89
N ASP A 81 -5.79 25.25 -3.42
CA ASP A 81 -4.55 25.68 -2.75
C ASP A 81 -4.56 25.38 -1.26
N THR A 82 -5.74 25.03 -0.70
CA THR A 82 -5.87 24.73 0.72
C THR A 82 -5.17 23.41 1.04
N ALA A 83 -4.30 23.43 2.04
CA ALA A 83 -3.64 22.24 2.53
C ALA A 83 -4.63 21.24 3.13
N VAL A 84 -4.30 19.96 2.97
CA VAL A 84 -5.00 18.84 3.60
C VAL A 84 -4.01 18.08 4.45
N THR A 85 -4.34 17.92 5.72
CA THR A 85 -3.51 17.15 6.65
C THR A 85 -3.51 15.68 6.26
N PHE A 86 -2.36 15.02 6.44
CA PHE A 86 -2.24 13.60 6.19
C PHE A 86 -3.23 12.84 7.06
N ALA A 87 -4.16 12.15 6.40
CA ALA A 87 -5.16 11.33 7.07
C ALA A 87 -5.43 10.04 6.28
N ASN A 88 -6.06 9.08 6.95
CA ASN A 88 -6.38 7.80 6.35
C ASN A 88 -7.31 7.95 5.13
N ALA A 89 -6.95 7.30 4.02
CA ALA A 89 -7.72 7.27 2.76
C ALA A 89 -9.18 6.77 2.90
N GLN A 90 -9.53 6.09 4.00
CA GLN A 90 -10.89 5.65 4.31
C GLN A 90 -11.84 6.79 4.69
N LEU A 91 -11.33 7.98 5.04
CA LEU A 91 -12.17 9.12 5.35
C LEU A 91 -12.97 9.55 4.12
N GLU A 92 -14.23 9.92 4.34
CA GLU A 92 -15.17 10.33 3.29
C GLU A 92 -14.60 11.42 2.37
N MET A 93 -13.82 12.35 2.94
CA MET A 93 -13.20 13.45 2.22
C MET A 93 -12.28 13.04 1.06
N TYR A 94 -11.73 11.82 1.08
CA TYR A 94 -10.88 11.31 -0.01
C TYR A 94 -11.66 10.58 -1.09
N GLY A 95 -12.99 10.46 -0.94
CA GLY A 95 -13.88 9.95 -1.97
C GLY A 95 -13.78 8.46 -2.25
N LEU A 96 -13.06 7.70 -1.43
CA LEU A 96 -13.03 6.24 -1.49
C LEU A 96 -14.32 5.62 -0.93
N CYS A 97 -14.83 6.19 0.16
CA CYS A 97 -16.00 5.71 0.89
C CYS A 97 -16.97 6.86 1.15
N SER A 98 -18.26 6.54 1.28
CA SER A 98 -19.29 7.50 1.67
C SER A 98 -19.24 7.84 3.17
N SER A 99 -20.15 8.71 3.63
CA SER A 99 -20.43 8.96 5.06
C SER A 99 -20.81 7.71 5.87
N LEU A 100 -21.26 6.64 5.23
CA LEU A 100 -21.54 5.35 5.86
C LEU A 100 -20.26 4.50 6.07
N GLY A 101 -19.10 5.00 5.66
CA GLY A 101 -17.81 4.32 5.75
C GLY A 101 -17.61 3.24 4.69
N CYS A 102 -16.55 2.45 4.86
CA CYS A 102 -16.10 1.45 3.88
C CYS A 102 -16.55 0.01 4.19
N THR A 103 -17.38 -0.19 5.22
CA THR A 103 -17.67 -1.52 5.77
C THR A 103 -18.86 -2.22 5.12
N GLY A 104 -19.69 -1.49 4.39
CA GLY A 104 -20.85 -2.03 3.71
C GLY A 104 -20.63 -2.38 2.24
N THR A 105 -21.64 -3.00 1.65
CA THR A 105 -21.64 -3.44 0.25
C THR A 105 -22.66 -2.65 -0.56
N GLY A 106 -22.43 -2.52 -1.87
CA GLY A 106 -23.32 -1.77 -2.76
C GLY A 106 -22.97 -0.28 -2.86
N PRO A 107 -23.70 0.47 -3.71
CA PRO A 107 -23.32 1.82 -4.15
C PRO A 107 -23.56 2.92 -3.11
N THR A 108 -24.40 2.67 -2.10
CA THR A 108 -24.62 3.63 -1.00
C THR A 108 -23.38 3.87 -0.16
N TYR A 109 -22.39 2.97 -0.23
CA TYR A 109 -21.11 3.09 0.46
C TYR A 109 -19.99 3.66 -0.43
N ASP A 110 -20.26 3.88 -1.72
CA ASP A 110 -19.28 4.43 -2.66
C ASP A 110 -19.04 5.91 -2.37
N GLY A 111 -17.77 6.28 -2.20
CA GLY A 111 -17.39 7.68 -2.14
C GLY A 111 -17.39 8.34 -3.53
N VAL A 112 -17.17 9.66 -3.56
CA VAL A 112 -17.27 10.45 -4.79
C VAL A 112 -16.35 9.98 -5.92
N LEU A 113 -15.18 9.41 -5.62
CA LEU A 113 -14.28 8.90 -6.67
C LEU A 113 -14.86 7.65 -7.35
N ILE A 114 -15.53 6.78 -6.60
CA ILE A 114 -16.14 5.58 -7.18
C ILE A 114 -17.45 5.95 -7.90
N ALA A 115 -18.26 6.82 -7.30
CA ALA A 115 -19.51 7.29 -7.88
C ALA A 115 -19.33 8.05 -9.20
N ASN A 116 -18.19 8.73 -9.38
CA ASN A 116 -17.82 9.43 -10.62
C ASN A 116 -16.93 8.60 -11.57
N ASN A 117 -16.84 7.29 -11.38
CA ASN A 117 -16.04 6.38 -12.22
C ASN A 117 -14.53 6.68 -12.27
N GLU A 118 -14.00 7.42 -11.30
CA GLU A 118 -12.57 7.72 -11.21
C GLU A 118 -11.78 6.64 -10.49
N LEU A 119 -12.43 5.90 -9.61
CA LEU A 119 -11.85 4.77 -8.91
C LEU A 119 -12.75 3.54 -9.03
N LYS A 120 -12.14 2.37 -9.19
CA LYS A 120 -12.93 1.14 -9.29
C LYS A 120 -13.48 0.72 -7.92
N THR A 121 -14.66 0.11 -7.92
CA THR A 121 -15.35 -0.35 -6.69
C THR A 121 -14.53 -1.37 -5.89
N GLU A 122 -13.63 -2.13 -6.53
CA GLU A 122 -12.80 -3.13 -5.85
C GLU A 122 -11.83 -2.51 -4.85
N PHE A 123 -11.55 -1.20 -4.93
CA PHE A 123 -10.74 -0.51 -3.95
C PHE A 123 -11.31 -0.61 -2.53
N ARG A 124 -12.65 -0.70 -2.38
CA ARG A 124 -13.29 -0.94 -1.08
C ARG A 124 -12.93 -2.28 -0.44
N SER A 125 -12.52 -3.25 -1.26
CA SER A 125 -12.13 -4.59 -0.80
C SER A 125 -10.65 -4.73 -0.46
N ARG A 126 -9.86 -3.65 -0.61
CA ARG A 126 -8.41 -3.66 -0.34
C ARG A 126 -8.10 -3.74 1.14
N ASP A 127 -6.93 -4.26 1.47
CA ASP A 127 -6.54 -4.55 2.85
C ASP A 127 -6.41 -3.28 3.69
N PHE A 128 -6.02 -2.16 3.06
CA PHE A 128 -5.94 -0.85 3.72
C PHE A 128 -7.31 -0.20 4.02
N VAL A 129 -8.39 -0.80 3.52
CA VAL A 129 -9.77 -0.29 3.62
C VAL A 129 -10.64 -1.13 4.53
N LYS A 130 -10.19 -2.34 4.88
CA LYS A 130 -10.97 -3.29 5.68
C LYS A 130 -10.74 -3.07 7.17
N GLY A 131 -11.85 -3.03 7.91
CA GLY A 131 -11.84 -2.91 9.38
C GLY A 131 -11.25 -1.58 9.85
N THR A 132 -10.66 -1.60 11.05
CA THR A 132 -9.88 -0.49 11.61
C THR A 132 -8.40 -0.81 11.37
N PRO A 133 -7.82 -0.44 10.21
CA PRO A 133 -6.45 -0.80 9.89
C PRO A 133 -5.49 -0.16 10.89
N THR A 134 -4.49 -0.92 11.32
CA THR A 134 -3.35 -0.38 12.06
C THR A 134 -2.56 0.57 11.15
N VAL A 135 -1.82 1.53 11.72
CA VAL A 135 -1.05 2.52 10.94
C VAL A 135 -0.22 1.89 9.80
N PRO A 136 0.48 0.75 10.01
CA PRO A 136 1.23 0.14 8.92
C PRO A 136 0.35 -0.26 7.74
N ASN A 137 -0.88 -0.68 8.00
CA ASN A 137 -1.82 -1.14 6.99
C ASN A 137 -2.69 -0.02 6.41
N GLN A 138 -2.36 1.25 6.63
CA GLN A 138 -3.09 2.39 6.08
C GLN A 138 -2.35 3.04 4.90
N ILE A 139 -3.12 3.71 4.06
CA ILE A 139 -2.60 4.70 3.10
C ILE A 139 -3.04 6.08 3.60
N TRP A 140 -2.07 6.97 3.73
CA TRP A 140 -2.24 8.33 4.19
C TRP A 140 -2.24 9.27 3.00
N ILE A 141 -3.30 10.06 2.85
CA ILE A 141 -3.40 11.03 1.77
C ILE A 141 -3.25 12.42 2.37
N GLY A 142 -2.51 13.30 1.70
CA GLY A 142 -2.31 14.68 2.14
C GLY A 142 -1.82 15.57 1.02
N LYS A 143 -1.90 16.88 1.22
CA LYS A 143 -1.47 17.90 0.26
C LYS A 143 -1.02 19.15 1.00
N ALA A 144 0.16 19.67 0.66
CA ALA A 144 0.65 20.93 1.19
C ALA A 144 -0.05 22.15 0.56
N THR A 145 0.11 23.32 1.18
CA THR A 145 -0.51 24.57 0.72
C THR A 145 0.07 25.00 -0.63
N GLY A 146 -0.81 25.38 -1.57
CA GLY A 146 -0.45 26.00 -2.83
C GLY A 146 -0.81 25.19 -4.07
N SER A 147 -0.95 25.89 -5.19
CA SER A 147 -1.40 25.35 -6.48
C SER A 147 -0.39 24.40 -7.14
N SER A 148 0.89 24.52 -6.79
CA SER A 148 1.98 23.69 -7.34
C SER A 148 2.25 22.43 -6.51
N GLU A 149 1.60 22.28 -5.36
CA GLU A 149 1.79 21.11 -4.49
C GLU A 149 1.00 19.91 -5.01
N SER A 150 1.66 18.76 -5.12
CA SER A 150 1.00 17.51 -5.51
C SER A 150 0.19 16.92 -4.36
N THR A 151 -0.82 16.13 -4.69
CA THR A 151 -1.44 15.21 -3.72
C THR A 151 -0.52 14.02 -3.52
N TYR A 152 -0.24 13.72 -2.26
CA TYR A 152 0.63 12.60 -1.88
C TYR A 152 -0.17 11.47 -1.24
N ALA A 153 0.15 10.24 -1.60
CA ALA A 153 -0.27 9.03 -0.91
C ALA A 153 0.95 8.33 -0.29
N CYS A 154 0.93 8.14 1.02
CA CYS A 154 2.04 7.64 1.81
C CYS A 154 1.65 6.37 2.56
N PHE A 155 2.54 5.37 2.58
CA PHE A 155 2.32 4.13 3.33
C PHE A 155 3.61 3.69 4.03
N VAL A 156 3.45 2.84 5.05
CA VAL A 156 4.58 2.29 5.81
C VAL A 156 4.97 0.93 5.20
N PRO A 157 6.15 0.78 4.58
CA PRO A 157 6.64 -0.49 4.05
C PRO A 157 7.00 -1.50 5.15
N LEU A 158 6.56 -2.74 4.98
CA LEU A 158 6.88 -3.87 5.87
C LEU A 158 8.11 -4.65 5.43
N SER A 159 8.47 -4.62 4.15
CA SER A 159 9.61 -5.33 3.59
C SER A 159 10.91 -4.64 3.99
N LYS A 160 11.84 -5.40 4.56
CA LYS A 160 13.19 -4.91 4.86
C LYS A 160 13.89 -4.41 3.59
N SER A 161 13.80 -5.16 2.50
CA SER A 161 14.47 -4.78 1.25
C SER A 161 13.96 -3.45 0.67
N ILE A 162 12.65 -3.18 0.77
CA ILE A 162 12.05 -1.92 0.31
C ILE A 162 12.45 -0.76 1.23
N ARG A 163 12.46 -0.97 2.55
CA ARG A 163 12.95 0.02 3.51
C ARG A 163 14.40 0.41 3.24
N ASP A 164 15.29 -0.57 3.17
CA ASP A 164 16.73 -0.33 2.96
C ASP A 164 16.97 0.44 1.65
N LYS A 165 16.21 0.11 0.60
CA LYS A 165 16.24 0.85 -0.67
C LYS A 165 15.71 2.28 -0.55
N ALA A 166 14.56 2.47 0.08
CA ALA A 166 13.97 3.81 0.27
C ALA A 166 14.90 4.72 1.09
N CYS A 167 15.56 4.18 2.11
CA CYS A 167 16.55 4.89 2.91
C CYS A 167 17.78 5.28 2.07
N THR A 168 18.28 4.36 1.24
CA THR A 168 19.42 4.61 0.35
C THR A 168 19.09 5.68 -0.69
N ASP A 169 17.86 5.64 -1.23
CA ASP A 169 17.39 6.58 -2.25
C ASP A 169 16.95 7.94 -1.66
N GLY A 170 16.95 8.12 -0.33
CA GLY A 170 16.48 9.34 0.33
C GLY A 170 14.97 9.58 0.21
N LYS A 171 14.18 8.51 0.02
CA LYS A 171 12.73 8.53 -0.23
C LYS A 171 11.90 8.12 0.98
N VAL A 172 12.40 8.44 2.16
CA VAL A 172 11.72 8.19 3.43
C VAL A 172 11.23 9.52 3.98
N TYR A 173 9.99 9.54 4.47
CA TYR A 173 9.37 10.75 4.97
C TYR A 173 8.73 10.53 6.34
N THR A 174 8.70 11.58 7.14
CA THR A 174 7.81 11.71 8.29
C THR A 174 6.66 12.65 7.92
N LEU A 175 5.47 12.40 8.48
CA LEU A 175 4.28 13.18 8.19
C LEU A 175 3.93 14.03 9.41
N SER A 176 3.75 15.34 9.21
CA SER A 176 3.29 16.25 10.25
C SER A 176 2.34 17.28 9.65
N GLY A 177 1.08 17.25 10.09
CA GLY A 177 0.03 18.06 9.48
C GLY A 177 -0.10 17.73 7.99
N SER A 178 0.06 18.72 7.12
CA SER A 178 0.02 18.59 5.66
C SER A 178 1.41 18.46 5.01
N THR A 179 2.47 18.45 5.80
CA THR A 179 3.85 18.44 5.30
C THR A 179 4.48 17.05 5.43
N ARG A 180 5.10 16.58 4.35
CA ARG A 180 6.02 15.45 4.37
C ARG A 180 7.45 15.98 4.52
N THR A 181 8.16 15.54 5.55
CA THR A 181 9.56 15.95 5.79
C THR A 181 10.48 14.79 5.44
N PRO A 182 11.46 14.99 4.54
CA PRO A 182 12.40 13.92 4.19
C PRO A 182 13.26 13.54 5.39
N VAL A 183 13.48 12.24 5.55
CA VAL A 183 14.49 11.70 6.47
C VAL A 183 15.81 11.60 5.71
N THR A 184 16.87 12.19 6.26
CA THR A 184 18.16 12.29 5.57
C THR A 184 18.76 10.92 5.27
N ALA A 185 19.33 10.74 4.08
CA ALA A 185 20.07 9.52 3.74
C ALA A 185 21.24 9.30 4.72
N GLY A 186 21.32 8.12 5.34
CA GLY A 186 22.32 7.82 6.38
C GLY A 186 21.91 8.21 7.80
N ASP A 187 20.70 8.73 7.99
CA ASP A 187 20.13 8.91 9.33
C ASP A 187 20.03 7.54 10.05
N PRO A 188 20.54 7.41 11.30
CA PRO A 188 20.44 6.18 12.08
C PRO A 188 18.98 5.72 12.30
N THR A 189 18.01 6.63 12.20
CA THR A 189 16.57 6.31 12.24
C THR A 189 16.10 5.57 10.99
N CYS A 190 16.76 5.76 9.84
CA CYS A 190 16.52 5.04 8.59
C CYS A 190 17.25 3.67 8.55
N ALA A 191 18.45 3.57 9.13
CA ALA A 191 19.33 2.40 8.99
C ALA A 191 19.30 1.41 10.17
N GLY A 192 18.83 1.81 11.36
CA GLY A 192 19.20 1.11 12.60
C GLY A 192 18.18 0.18 13.25
N SER A 193 16.86 0.38 13.14
CA SER A 193 15.91 -0.52 13.80
C SER A 193 14.51 -0.47 13.20
N HIS A 194 13.80 -1.61 13.26
CA HIS A 194 12.39 -1.75 12.90
C HIS A 194 11.48 -0.76 13.67
N ALA A 195 11.96 -0.13 14.74
CA ALA A 195 11.14 0.66 15.65
C ALA A 195 10.46 1.86 14.98
N ASN A 196 11.10 2.55 14.03
CA ASN A 196 10.49 3.71 13.35
C ASN A 196 9.52 3.32 12.22
N TRP A 197 9.44 2.03 11.88
CA TRP A 197 8.50 1.49 10.89
C TRP A 197 7.35 0.72 11.55
N SER A 198 7.53 0.27 12.80
CA SER A 198 6.50 -0.42 13.57
C SER A 198 5.88 0.43 14.68
N ASN A 199 6.56 1.50 15.13
CA ASN A 199 6.13 2.35 16.23
C ASN A 199 6.27 3.83 15.87
N SER A 200 5.54 4.67 16.58
CA SER A 200 5.62 6.13 16.46
C SER A 200 6.99 6.65 16.92
N PRO A 201 7.62 7.60 16.20
CA PRO A 201 7.17 8.21 14.95
C PRO A 201 7.36 7.28 13.74
N TYR A 202 6.30 7.12 12.94
CA TYR A 202 6.31 6.26 11.75
C TYR A 202 7.06 6.90 10.58
N GLN A 203 7.74 6.06 9.80
CA GLN A 203 8.38 6.40 8.54
C GLN A 203 7.57 5.89 7.35
N TYR A 204 7.48 6.71 6.31
CA TYR A 204 6.62 6.48 5.17
C TYR A 204 7.39 6.55 3.85
N VAL A 205 6.88 5.81 2.86
CA VAL A 205 7.20 6.00 1.45
C VAL A 205 5.98 6.66 0.81
N CYS A 206 6.21 7.75 0.07
CA CYS A 206 5.15 8.56 -0.52
C CYS A 206 5.20 8.51 -2.05
N LEU A 207 4.03 8.67 -2.68
CA LEU A 207 3.83 8.82 -4.12
C LEU A 207 3.02 10.09 -4.40
N PRO A 208 3.32 10.87 -5.46
CA PRO A 208 4.51 10.74 -6.30
C PRO A 208 5.81 10.94 -5.48
N GLU A 209 6.90 10.33 -5.94
CA GLU A 209 8.20 10.37 -5.25
C GLU A 209 8.76 11.80 -5.23
#